data_AF-A0A2W6NNS2-F1
#
_entry.id   AF-A0A2W6NNS2-F1
#
_cell.length_a   1.000
_cell.length_b   1.000
_cell.length_c   1.000
_cell.angle_alpha   90.00
_cell.angle_beta   90.00
_cell.angle_gamma   90.00
#
_symmetry.space_group_name_H-M   'P 1'
#
loop_
_entity.id
_entity.type
_entity.pdbx_description
1 polymer ?
#
loop_
_entity_poly.entity_id
_entity_poly.type
_entity_poly.pdbx_seq_one_letter_code
_entity_poly.pdbx_strand_id
1 'polypeptide(L)' 'MLKGYIAAKESDRQELEQLGVILGEYRSLEQDFSDCIVDEKAFNLLDPLWGKYYWSLDWIE' A
#
# COMPACT_ATOMS: atom_id res chain seq x y z
N MET A 1 5.29 -12.57 2.53
CA MET A 1 5.06 -11.10 2.41
C MET A 1 3.62 -10.90 1.97
N LEU A 2 3.09 -9.69 2.03
CA LEU A 2 1.76 -9.36 1.52
C LEU A 2 1.88 -8.61 0.19
N LYS A 3 1.05 -8.95 -0.79
CA LYS A 3 0.98 -8.26 -2.08
C LYS A 3 -0.45 -7.88 -2.41
N GLY A 4 -0.66 -6.70 -2.99
CA GLY A 4 -1.97 -6.35 -3.53
C GLY A 4 -2.04 -4.91 -4.01
N TYR A 5 -3.09 -4.20 -3.62
CA TYR A 5 -3.25 -2.80 -3.94
C TYR A 5 -3.54 -1.95 -2.70
N ILE A 6 -3.15 -0.68 -2.76
CA ILE A 6 -3.51 0.34 -1.78
C ILE A 6 -4.16 1.51 -2.53
N ALA A 7 -5.44 1.76 -2.26
CA ALA A 7 -6.16 2.95 -2.69
C ALA A 7 -5.66 4.16 -1.91
N ALA A 8 -4.93 5.03 -2.60
CA ALA A 8 -4.28 6.22 -2.08
C ALA A 8 -3.98 7.15 -3.26
N LYS A 9 -3.79 8.46 -3.00
CA LYS A 9 -3.42 9.39 -4.05
C LYS A 9 -1.95 9.24 -4.40
N GLU A 10 -1.57 9.66 -5.60
CA GLU A 10 -0.16 9.72 -6.01
C GLU A 10 0.69 10.54 -5.01
N SER A 11 0.13 11.60 -4.44
CA SER A 11 0.77 12.44 -3.43
C SER A 11 1.10 11.71 -2.12
N ASP A 12 0.42 10.59 -1.83
CA ASP A 12 0.62 9.80 -0.62
C ASP A 12 1.82 8.82 -0.75
N ARG A 13 2.42 8.72 -1.95
CA ARG A 13 3.53 7.82 -2.24
C ARG A 13 4.66 7.91 -1.21
N GLN A 14 5.13 9.13 -0.96
CA GLN A 14 6.26 9.35 -0.06
C GLN A 14 5.95 8.90 1.37
N GLU A 15 4.71 9.10 1.85
CA GLU A 15 4.30 8.67 3.17
C GLU A 15 4.24 7.13 3.25
N LEU A 16 3.61 6.47 2.28
CA LEU A 16 3.52 5.02 2.22
C LEU A 16 4.90 4.35 2.12
N GLU A 17 5.81 4.89 1.32
CA GLU A 17 7.19 4.42 1.22
C GLU A 17 7.95 4.60 2.55
N GLN A 18 7.69 5.67 3.31
CA GLN A 18 8.25 5.87 4.66
C GLN A 18 7.74 4.86 5.69
N LEU A 19 6.53 4.34 5.51
CA LEU A 19 6.00 3.23 6.32
C LEU A 19 6.66 1.88 5.96
N GLY A 20 7.44 1.82 4.88
CA GLY A 20 8.09 0.61 4.40
C GLY A 20 7.26 -0.16 3.36
N VAL A 21 6.20 0.43 2.82
CA VAL A 21 5.45 -0.15 1.71
C VAL A 21 6.23 0.03 0.42
N ILE A 22 6.43 -1.06 -0.33
CA ILE A 22 6.99 -1.01 -1.68
C ILE A 22 5.81 -0.78 -2.63
N LEU A 23 5.68 0.42 -3.16
CA LEU A 23 4.59 0.77 -4.09
C LEU A 23 4.96 0.42 -5.53
N GLY A 24 4.03 -0.22 -6.24
CA GLY A 24 4.14 -0.46 -7.68
C GLY A 24 3.61 0.71 -8.51
N GLU A 25 3.00 0.38 -9.65
CA GLU A 25 2.45 1.34 -10.60
C GLU A 25 1.25 2.07 -9.99
N TYR A 26 1.22 3.39 -10.14
CA TYR A 26 0.04 4.19 -9.77
C TYR A 26 -0.95 4.18 -10.92
N ARG A 27 -2.18 3.71 -10.67
CA ARG A 27 -3.27 3.74 -11.64
C ARG A 27 -4.14 4.96 -11.37
N SER A 28 -4.02 5.97 -12.23
CA SER A 28 -4.68 7.27 -12.02
C SER A 28 -6.21 7.24 -12.13
N LEU A 29 -6.77 6.31 -12.91
CA LEU A 29 -8.21 6.14 -13.07
C LEU A 29 -8.84 5.55 -11.80
N GLU A 30 -8.17 4.58 -11.20
CA GLU A 30 -8.58 3.84 -9.99
C GLU A 30 -8.14 4.53 -8.70
N GLN A 31 -7.18 5.47 -8.79
CA GLN A 31 -6.54 6.16 -7.66
C GLN A 31 -5.96 5.17 -6.65
N ASP A 32 -5.16 4.23 -7.16
CA ASP A 32 -4.48 3.24 -6.35
C ASP A 32 -3.05 2.97 -6.81
N PHE A 33 -2.26 2.38 -5.92
CA PHE A 33 -0.99 1.75 -6.25
C PHE A 33 -1.21 0.26 -6.39
N SER A 34 -1.12 -0.24 -7.62
CA SER A 34 -1.14 -1.67 -7.92
C SER A 34 0.17 -2.35 -7.58
N ASP A 35 0.12 -3.66 -7.38
CA ASP A 35 1.30 -4.50 -7.14
C ASP A 35 2.18 -4.03 -5.97
N CYS A 36 1.57 -3.42 -4.96
CA CYS A 36 2.30 -3.04 -3.75
C CYS A 36 2.70 -4.28 -2.96
N ILE A 37 3.86 -4.23 -2.31
CA ILE A 37 4.38 -5.27 -1.43
C ILE A 37 4.56 -4.68 -0.03
N VAL A 38 4.04 -5.38 0.96
CA VAL A 38 4.05 -4.98 2.37
C VAL A 38 4.65 -6.14 3.18
N ASP A 39 5.70 -5.87 3.95
CA ASP A 39 6.22 -6.83 4.94
C ASP A 39 5.47 -6.72 6.28
N GLU A 40 5.77 -7.60 7.24
CA GLU A 40 5.08 -7.59 8.54
C GLU A 40 5.25 -6.28 9.31
N LYS A 41 6.43 -5.66 9.23
CA LYS A 41 6.71 -4.40 9.94
C LYS A 41 5.92 -3.25 9.31
N ALA A 42 5.94 -3.14 7.99
CA ALA A 42 5.19 -2.15 7.24
C ALA A 42 3.69 -2.34 7.42
N PHE A 43 3.21 -3.59 7.47
CA PHE A 43 1.81 -3.89 7.73
C PHE A 43 1.38 -3.41 9.11
N ASN A 44 2.16 -3.66 10.16
CA ASN A 44 1.87 -3.17 11.52
C ASN A 44 1.82 -1.63 11.62
N LEU A 45 2.48 -0.92 10.71
CA LEU A 45 2.43 0.55 10.63
C LEU A 45 1.30 1.05 9.73
N LEU A 46 0.95 0.30 8.69
CA LEU A 46 -0.11 0.61 7.74
C LEU A 46 -1.50 0.34 8.36
N ASP A 47 -1.67 -0.79 9.07
CA ASP A 47 -2.97 -1.27 9.58
C ASP A 47 -3.76 -0.23 10.41
N PRO A 48 -3.12 0.52 11.33
CA PRO A 48 -3.79 1.59 12.07
C PRO A 48 -4.30 2.76 11.20
N LEU A 49 -3.84 2.88 9.95
CA LEU A 49 -4.24 3.92 9.00
C LEU A 49 -5.44 3.50 8.13
N TRP A 50 -6.10 2.38 8.45
CA TRP A 50 -7.29 1.94 7.73
C TRP A 50 -8.37 3.03 7.78
N GLY A 51 -8.91 3.38 6.61
CA GLY A 51 -9.85 4.48 6.43
C GLY A 51 -9.20 5.79 5.96
N LYS A 52 -7.90 6.02 6.24
CA LYS A 52 -7.09 6.98 5.47
C LYS A 52 -6.69 6.35 4.15
N TYR A 53 -6.20 5.11 4.22
CA TYR A 53 -5.93 4.26 3.07
C TYR A 53 -6.82 3.03 3.13
N TYR A 54 -7.20 2.51 1.96
CA TYR A 54 -7.86 1.21 1.84
C TYR A 54 -6.94 0.28 1.07
N TRP A 55 -6.90 -0.98 1.45
CA TRP A 55 -6.05 -1.96 0.79
C TRP A 55 -6.70 -3.33 0.75
N SER A 56 -6.34 -4.10 -0.27
CA SER A 56 -6.58 -5.53 -0.31
C SER A 56 -5.24 -6.17 -0.55
N LEU A 57 -4.77 -6.95 0.42
CA LEU A 57 -3.46 -7.55 0.42
C LEU A 57 -3.60 -9.05 0.67
N ASP A 58 -2.95 -9.85 -0.16
CA ASP A 58 -2.94 -11.30 -0.07
C ASP A 58 -1.53 -11.79 0.27
N TRP A 59 -1.45 -12.91 0.99
CA TRP A 59 -0.17 -13.55 1.27
C TRP A 59 0.45 -14.08 -0.03
N ILE A 60 1.74 -13.79 -0.20
CA ILE A 60 2.58 -14.39 -1.23
C ILE A 60 3.70 -15.20 -0.57
N GLU A 61 3.95 -16.39 -1.13
CA GLU A 61 5.05 -17.30 -0.77
C GLU A 61 6.42 -16.74 -1.12
#